data_AF-A0A2V8JP41-F1
#
_entry.id   AF-A0A2V8JP41-F1
#
_cell.length_a   1.000
_cell.length_b   1.000
_cell.length_c   1.000
_cell.angle_alpha   90.00
_cell.angle_beta   90.00
_cell.angle_gamma   90.00
#
_symmetry.space_group_name_H-M   'P 1'
#
loop_
_entity.id
_entity.type
_entity.pdbx_description
1 polymer ?
#
loop_
_entity_poly.entity_id
_entity_poly.type
_entity_poly.pdbx_seq_one_letter_code
_entity_poly.pdbx_strand_id
1 'polypeptide(L)'
;MTCAYCEEQMSDYLENGLGAAERGAVEVHLRACNACNELLAGMTEVLEWGRTFPVYEPPAWLAARILANTPRVARETWVDTFVSIGRWIIEPRTAMAIFTATLVLGWMGSLAGISPNWATIVRDPAAIYDGAQGLVNRAYDEAVRAYYRSPLVTEIQSRIEELREIS
;
A
#
# COMPACT_ATOMS: atom_id res chain seq x y z
N MET A 1 -31.39 3.92 -7.98
CA MET A 1 -30.77 3.39 -9.21
C MET A 1 -31.19 4.27 -10.38
N THR A 2 -30.24 4.71 -11.20
CA THR A 2 -30.47 5.51 -12.40
C THR A 2 -30.65 4.61 -13.62
N CYS A 3 -31.27 5.11 -14.69
CA CYS A 3 -31.47 4.33 -15.92
C CYS A 3 -30.12 3.92 -16.55
N ALA A 4 -29.14 4.82 -16.63
CA ALA A 4 -27.81 4.51 -17.15
C ALA A 4 -27.13 3.34 -16.41
N TYR A 5 -27.21 3.35 -15.08
CA TYR A 5 -26.67 2.25 -14.27
C TYR A 5 -27.48 0.95 -14.46
N CYS A 6 -28.79 1.03 -14.73
CA CYS A 6 -29.58 -0.15 -15.13
C CYS A 6 -29.06 -0.78 -16.40
N GLU A 7 -28.84 0.05 -17.41
CA GLU A 7 -28.42 -0.39 -18.74
C GLU A 7 -27.06 -1.07 -18.71
N GLU A 8 -26.12 -0.53 -17.93
CA GLU A 8 -24.80 -1.14 -17.71
C GLU A 8 -24.91 -2.54 -17.07
N GLN A 9 -25.90 -2.77 -16.21
CA GLN A 9 -26.08 -4.03 -15.48
C GLN A 9 -26.99 -5.04 -16.20
N MET A 10 -27.57 -4.69 -17.35
CA MET A 10 -28.54 -5.55 -18.06
C MET A 10 -27.93 -6.84 -18.57
N SER A 11 -26.70 -6.80 -19.09
CA SER A 11 -26.02 -8.01 -19.59
C SER A 11 -25.81 -9.02 -18.46
N ASP A 12 -25.25 -8.55 -17.33
CA ASP A 12 -25.02 -9.37 -16.15
C ASP A 12 -26.33 -9.85 -15.53
N TYR A 13 -27.40 -9.05 -15.58
CA TYR A 13 -28.74 -9.47 -15.16
C TYR A 13 -29.27 -10.64 -16.01
N LEU A 14 -29.16 -10.55 -17.34
CA LEU A 14 -29.61 -11.58 -18.28
C LEU A 14 -28.80 -12.88 -18.18
N GLU A 15 -27.50 -12.77 -17.92
CA GLU A 15 -26.58 -13.90 -17.77
C GLU A 15 -26.52 -14.47 -16.34
N ASN A 16 -27.32 -13.93 -15.43
CA ASN A 16 -27.33 -14.25 -14.01
C ASN A 16 -26.01 -13.98 -13.25
N GLY A 17 -25.17 -13.07 -13.75
CA GLY A 17 -23.91 -12.65 -13.14
C GLY A 17 -24.03 -11.73 -11.92
N LEU A 18 -25.18 -11.08 -11.72
CA LEU A 18 -25.38 -10.14 -10.60
C LEU A 18 -25.52 -10.83 -9.23
N GLY A 19 -25.01 -10.15 -8.19
CA GLY A 19 -25.28 -10.51 -6.80
C GLY A 19 -26.75 -10.35 -6.42
N ALA A 20 -27.20 -10.99 -5.33
CA ALA A 20 -28.60 -10.97 -4.92
C ALA A 20 -29.15 -9.55 -4.62
N ALA A 21 -28.33 -8.70 -4.00
CA ALA A 21 -28.72 -7.32 -3.66
C ALA A 21 -28.86 -6.44 -4.92
N GLU A 22 -27.90 -6.56 -5.85
CA GLU A 22 -27.90 -5.80 -7.12
C GLU A 22 -29.06 -6.23 -8.01
N ARG A 23 -29.29 -7.55 -8.13
CA ARG A 23 -30.44 -8.08 -8.87
C ARG A 23 -31.76 -7.52 -8.33
N GLY A 24 -31.93 -7.47 -7.00
CA GLY A 24 -33.11 -6.88 -6.39
C GLY A 24 -33.28 -5.39 -6.70
N ALA A 25 -32.18 -4.62 -6.72
CA ALA A 25 -32.21 -3.20 -7.09
C ALA A 25 -32.64 -3.00 -8.56
N VAL A 26 -32.11 -3.82 -9.47
CA VAL A 26 -32.48 -3.83 -10.89
C VAL A 26 -33.95 -4.17 -11.07
N GLU A 27 -34.45 -5.23 -10.43
CA GLU A 27 -35.86 -5.62 -10.50
C GLU A 27 -36.82 -4.52 -10.02
N VAL A 28 -36.47 -3.84 -8.92
CA VAL A 28 -37.27 -2.71 -8.41
C VAL A 28 -37.30 -1.59 -9.45
N HIS A 29 -36.19 -1.29 -10.10
CA HIS A 29 -36.13 -0.26 -11.13
C HIS A 29 -36.91 -0.65 -12.40
N LEU A 30 -36.81 -1.90 -12.86
CA LEU A 30 -37.56 -2.40 -14.02
C LEU A 30 -39.07 -2.34 -13.81
N ARG A 31 -39.56 -2.57 -12.59
CA ARG A 31 -40.99 -2.40 -12.26
C ARG A 31 -41.45 -0.94 -12.26
N ALA A 32 -40.54 0.00 -12.01
CA ALA A 32 -40.85 1.42 -11.90
C ALA A 32 -40.60 2.21 -13.20
N CYS A 33 -39.72 1.73 -14.08
CA CYS A 33 -39.29 2.42 -15.31
C CYS A 33 -39.69 1.63 -16.56
N ASN A 34 -40.69 2.12 -17.29
CA ASN A 34 -41.17 1.44 -18.51
C ASN A 34 -40.10 1.37 -19.61
N ALA A 35 -39.27 2.40 -19.76
CA ALA A 35 -38.22 2.44 -20.78
C ALA A 35 -37.18 1.32 -20.59
N CYS A 36 -36.71 1.12 -19.35
CA CYS A 36 -35.76 0.05 -19.05
C CYS A 36 -36.41 -1.34 -19.17
N ASN A 37 -37.70 -1.47 -18.86
CA ASN A 37 -38.44 -2.73 -19.04
C ASN A 37 -38.61 -3.09 -20.53
N GLU A 38 -38.95 -2.12 -21.37
CA GLU A 38 -39.07 -2.30 -22.83
C GLU A 38 -37.72 -2.66 -23.46
N LEU A 39 -36.65 -1.99 -23.03
CA LEU A 39 -35.29 -2.33 -23.46
C LEU A 39 -34.90 -3.77 -23.07
N LEU A 40 -35.22 -4.19 -21.84
CA LEU A 40 -34.98 -5.56 -21.40
C LEU A 40 -35.75 -6.57 -22.26
N ALA A 41 -37.02 -6.29 -22.54
CA ALA A 41 -37.85 -7.15 -23.40
C ALA A 41 -37.24 -7.30 -24.81
N GLY A 42 -36.78 -6.19 -25.40
CA GLY A 42 -36.10 -6.22 -26.71
C GLY A 42 -34.79 -7.03 -26.67
N MET A 43 -33.98 -6.87 -25.63
CA MET A 43 -32.76 -7.68 -25.45
C MET A 43 -33.10 -9.18 -25.31
N THR A 44 -34.13 -9.53 -24.54
CA THR A 44 -34.55 -10.93 -24.39
C THR A 44 -35.04 -11.53 -25.71
N GLU A 45 -35.79 -10.77 -26.51
CA GLU A 45 -36.27 -11.23 -27.82
C GLU A 45 -35.11 -11.50 -28.78
N VAL A 46 -34.10 -10.62 -28.82
CA VAL A 46 -32.89 -10.82 -29.63
C VAL A 46 -32.12 -12.06 -29.19
N LEU A 47 -32.02 -12.31 -27.88
CA LEU A 47 -31.36 -13.52 -27.36
C LEU A 47 -32.14 -14.79 -27.69
N GLU A 48 -33.46 -14.77 -27.58
CA GLU A 48 -34.32 -15.89 -27.98
C GLU A 48 -34.23 -16.17 -29.47
N TRP A 49 -34.23 -15.14 -30.30
CA TRP A 49 -33.99 -15.26 -31.74
C TRP A 49 -32.60 -15.85 -32.02
N GLY A 50 -31.56 -15.39 -31.32
CA GLY A 50 -30.21 -15.93 -31.44
C GLY A 50 -30.12 -17.42 -31.09
N ARG A 51 -30.95 -17.91 -30.16
CA ARG A 51 -31.01 -19.34 -29.82
C ARG A 51 -31.63 -20.21 -30.91
N THR A 52 -32.31 -19.62 -31.90
CA THR A 52 -32.87 -20.37 -33.04
C THR A 52 -31.83 -20.74 -34.09
N PHE A 53 -30.63 -20.15 -34.03
CA PHE A 53 -29.58 -20.46 -34.99
C PHE A 53 -29.12 -21.93 -34.86
N PRO A 54 -28.85 -22.60 -36.00
CA PRO A 54 -28.34 -23.97 -35.98
C PRO A 54 -26.96 -24.00 -35.30
N VAL A 55 -26.80 -24.92 -34.36
CA VAL A 55 -25.51 -25.20 -33.73
C VAL A 55 -24.72 -26.11 -34.66
N TYR A 56 -23.58 -25.59 -35.17
CA TYR A 56 -22.66 -26.35 -36.00
C TYR A 56 -21.57 -26.98 -35.15
N GLU A 57 -21.24 -28.24 -35.43
CA GLU A 57 -20.12 -28.91 -34.79
C GLU A 57 -18.81 -28.18 -35.15
N PRO A 58 -17.98 -27.78 -34.18
CA PRO A 58 -16.73 -27.10 -34.46
C PRO A 58 -15.76 -28.06 -35.18
N PRO A 59 -15.02 -27.58 -36.19
CA PRO A 59 -14.08 -28.46 -36.89
C PRO A 59 -12.91 -28.84 -35.97
N ALA A 60 -12.43 -30.09 -36.09
CA ALA A 60 -11.43 -30.67 -35.18
C ALA A 60 -10.11 -29.87 -35.09
N TRP A 61 -9.76 -29.10 -36.12
CA TRP A 61 -8.56 -28.26 -36.12
C TRP A 61 -8.72 -26.93 -35.35
N LEU A 62 -9.94 -26.51 -35.03
CA LEU A 62 -10.21 -25.18 -34.46
C LEU A 62 -9.59 -25.01 -33.08
N ALA A 63 -9.77 -25.98 -32.19
CA ALA A 63 -9.22 -25.93 -30.84
C ALA A 63 -7.69 -25.81 -30.86
N ALA A 64 -7.02 -26.61 -31.70
CA ALA A 64 -5.57 -26.55 -31.86
C ALA A 64 -5.10 -25.18 -32.38
N ARG A 65 -5.83 -24.59 -33.34
CA ARG A 65 -5.51 -23.26 -33.87
C ARG A 65 -5.72 -22.16 -32.83
N ILE A 66 -6.78 -22.22 -32.03
CA ILE A 66 -7.02 -21.26 -30.94
C ILE A 66 -5.88 -21.36 -29.93
N LEU A 67 -5.51 -22.56 -29.48
CA LEU A 67 -4.42 -22.74 -28.53
C LEU A 67 -3.07 -22.24 -29.07
N ALA A 68 -2.82 -22.36 -30.38
CA ALA A 68 -1.59 -21.88 -31.00
C ALA A 68 -1.53 -20.35 -31.14
N ASN A 69 -2.68 -19.67 -31.27
CA ASN A 69 -2.76 -18.22 -31.53
C ASN A 69 -3.16 -17.40 -30.30
N THR A 70 -3.71 -18.02 -29.26
CA THR A 70 -3.98 -17.33 -28.00
C THR A 70 -2.67 -17.18 -27.25
N PRO A 71 -2.18 -15.95 -27.02
CA PRO A 71 -1.00 -15.75 -26.20
C PRO A 71 -1.27 -16.40 -24.84
N ARG A 72 -0.39 -17.31 -24.41
CA ARG A 72 -0.43 -17.80 -23.04
C ARG A 72 -0.28 -16.58 -22.14
N VAL A 73 -1.37 -16.18 -21.47
CA VAL A 73 -1.27 -15.39 -20.25
C VAL A 73 -0.60 -16.33 -19.26
N ALA A 74 0.72 -16.32 -19.25
CA ALA A 74 1.50 -17.10 -18.31
C ALA A 74 1.05 -16.63 -16.93
N ARG A 75 0.46 -17.54 -16.15
CA ARG A 75 0.22 -17.32 -14.74
C ARG A 75 1.59 -17.01 -14.15
N GLU A 76 1.77 -15.79 -13.63
CA GLU A 76 3.06 -15.36 -13.08
C GLU A 76 3.54 -16.45 -12.13
N THR A 77 4.58 -17.15 -12.56
CA THR A 77 5.16 -18.21 -11.77
C THR A 77 6.10 -17.52 -10.79
N TRP A 78 6.26 -18.07 -9.59
CA TRP A 78 7.18 -17.54 -8.58
C TRP A 78 8.59 -17.23 -9.14
N VAL A 79 9.01 -17.96 -10.18
CA VAL A 79 10.26 -17.72 -10.91
C VAL A 79 10.30 -16.35 -11.61
N ASP A 80 9.21 -15.89 -12.23
CA ASP A 80 9.12 -14.54 -12.83
C ASP A 80 9.17 -13.43 -11.76
N THR A 81 8.62 -13.70 -10.58
CA THR A 81 8.75 -12.80 -9.42
C THR A 81 10.21 -12.71 -8.94
N PHE A 82 10.95 -13.81 -8.91
CA PHE A 82 12.36 -13.78 -8.54
C PHE A 82 13.23 -13.08 -9.60
N VAL A 83 12.94 -13.28 -10.89
CA VAL A 83 13.66 -12.60 -11.98
C VAL A 83 13.40 -11.09 -11.97
N SER A 84 12.18 -10.64 -11.64
CA SER A 84 11.88 -9.21 -11.52
C SER A 84 12.56 -8.54 -10.31
N ILE A 85 12.66 -9.25 -9.17
CA ILE A 85 13.47 -8.81 -8.01
C ILE A 85 14.96 -8.72 -8.38
N GLY A 86 15.49 -9.71 -9.11
CA GLY A 86 16.87 -9.68 -9.59
C GLY A 86 17.14 -8.49 -10.52
N ARG A 87 16.16 -8.11 -11.35
CA ARG A 87 16.30 -6.95 -12.24
C ARG A 87 16.33 -5.61 -11.49
N TRP A 88 15.64 -5.49 -10.35
CA TRP A 88 15.68 -4.32 -9.47
C TRP A 88 17.07 -4.05 -8.87
N ILE A 89 17.84 -5.11 -8.65
CA ILE A 89 19.23 -5.02 -8.14
C ILE A 89 20.22 -4.58 -9.23
N ILE A 90 19.93 -4.86 -10.51
CA ILE A 90 20.84 -4.60 -11.63
C ILE A 90 20.63 -3.20 -12.23
N GLU A 91 19.55 -2.50 -11.90
CA GLU A 91 19.30 -1.16 -12.42
C GLU A 91 20.28 -0.12 -11.83
N PRO A 92 20.99 0.67 -12.66
CA PRO A 92 22.03 1.60 -12.18
C PRO A 92 21.49 2.68 -11.22
N ARG A 93 20.19 2.99 -11.27
CA ARG A 93 19.54 3.95 -10.37
C ARG A 93 19.45 3.47 -8.92
N THR A 94 19.26 2.17 -8.67
CA THR A 94 19.15 1.64 -7.31
C THR A 94 20.52 1.55 -6.64
N ALA A 95 21.56 1.21 -7.39
CA ALA A 95 22.95 1.25 -6.92
C ALA A 95 23.36 2.64 -6.44
N MET A 96 22.99 3.70 -7.18
CA MET A 96 23.26 5.08 -6.78
C MET A 96 22.52 5.46 -5.49
N ALA A 97 21.26 5.07 -5.36
CA ALA A 97 20.48 5.33 -4.15
C ALA A 97 21.08 4.65 -2.91
N ILE A 98 21.44 3.37 -3.02
CA ILE A 98 22.06 2.62 -1.92
C ILE A 98 23.40 3.27 -1.53
N PHE A 99 24.23 3.61 -2.50
CA PHE A 99 25.52 4.27 -2.25
C PHE A 99 25.36 5.60 -1.50
N THR A 100 24.42 6.44 -1.96
CA THR A 100 24.15 7.72 -1.28
C THR A 100 23.62 7.52 0.13
N ALA A 101 22.72 6.56 0.34
CA ALA A 101 22.19 6.25 1.66
C ALA A 101 23.29 5.75 2.62
N THR A 102 24.19 4.88 2.16
CA THR A 102 25.33 4.41 2.95
C THR A 102 26.27 5.55 3.33
N LEU A 103 26.54 6.47 2.40
CA LEU A 103 27.37 7.65 2.67
C LEU A 103 26.73 8.58 3.71
N VAL A 104 25.43 8.89 3.57
CA VAL A 104 24.72 9.76 4.49
C VAL A 104 24.64 9.14 5.89
N LEU A 105 24.31 7.85 5.99
CA LEU A 105 24.25 7.14 7.27
C LEU A 105 25.63 7.04 7.92
N GLY A 106 26.68 6.75 7.15
CA GLY A 106 28.05 6.73 7.65
C GLY A 106 28.52 8.09 8.15
N TRP A 107 28.18 9.17 7.43
CA TRP A 107 28.55 10.53 7.82
C TRP A 107 27.79 10.98 9.08
N MET A 108 26.49 10.67 9.16
CA MET A 108 25.67 10.96 10.34
C MET A 108 26.14 10.18 11.57
N GLY A 109 26.55 8.92 11.40
CA GLY A 109 27.20 8.12 12.46
C GLY A 109 28.53 8.74 12.92
N SER A 110 29.36 9.22 11.99
CA SER A 110 30.61 9.91 12.31
C SER A 110 30.39 11.19 13.11
N LEU A 111 29.35 11.98 12.77
CA LEU A 111 29.00 13.20 13.51
C LEU A 111 28.46 12.90 14.91
N ALA A 112 27.77 11.76 15.09
CA ALA A 112 27.33 11.28 16.39
C ALA A 112 28.48 10.73 17.28
N GLY A 113 29.74 10.84 16.84
CA GLY A 113 30.91 10.33 17.56
C GLY A 113 31.06 8.81 17.49
N ILE A 114 30.23 8.14 16.70
CA ILE A 114 30.33 6.71 16.42
C ILE A 114 31.37 6.57 15.31
N SER A 115 32.65 6.59 15.68
CA SER A 115 33.70 6.23 14.73
C SER A 115 33.62 4.73 14.48
N PRO A 116 33.33 4.25 13.26
CA PRO A 116 33.30 2.83 12.96
C PRO A 116 34.74 2.34 12.76
N ASN A 117 35.52 2.35 13.85
CA ASN A 117 36.81 1.66 13.82
C ASN A 117 36.51 0.16 13.94
N TRP A 118 36.53 -0.51 12.79
CA TRP A 118 36.28 -1.96 12.70
C TRP A 118 37.18 -2.76 13.64
N ALA A 119 38.39 -2.26 13.97
CA ALA A 119 39.29 -2.87 14.93
C ALA A 119 38.78 -2.77 16.39
N THR A 120 38.02 -1.72 16.73
CA THR A 120 37.43 -1.54 18.06
C THR A 120 36.13 -2.32 18.21
N ILE A 121 35.29 -2.34 17.16
CA ILE A 121 34.01 -3.08 17.10
C ILE A 121 34.21 -4.59 17.31
N VAL A 122 35.29 -5.16 16.73
CA VAL A 122 35.60 -6.59 16.84
C VAL A 122 36.26 -6.94 18.19
N ARG A 123 36.96 -5.99 18.83
CA ARG A 123 37.81 -6.26 19.99
C ARG A 123 37.15 -5.96 21.33
N ASP A 124 36.25 -4.98 21.38
CA ASP A 124 35.46 -4.67 22.58
C ASP A 124 34.12 -3.99 22.19
N PRO A 125 33.05 -4.76 21.96
CA PRO A 125 31.74 -4.22 21.59
C PRO A 125 31.09 -3.40 22.72
N ALA A 126 31.49 -3.58 23.99
CA ALA A 126 30.93 -2.83 25.11
C ALA A 126 31.43 -1.37 25.14
N ALA A 127 32.62 -1.09 24.59
CA ALA A 127 33.17 0.25 24.53
C ALA A 127 32.30 1.25 23.74
N ILE A 128 31.48 0.77 22.79
CA ILE A 128 30.51 1.60 22.04
C ILE A 128 29.37 2.04 22.94
N TYR A 129 28.89 1.12 23.79
CA TYR A 129 27.80 1.39 24.73
C TYR A 129 28.24 2.36 25.82
N ASP A 130 29.44 2.17 26.37
CA ASP A 130 29.99 3.06 27.41
C ASP A 130 30.23 4.48 26.89
N GLY A 131 30.71 4.60 25.65
CA GLY A 131 30.89 5.90 24.98
C GLY A 131 29.56 6.62 24.72
N ALA A 132 28.54 5.88 24.27
CA ALA A 132 27.20 6.42 24.06
C ALA A 132 26.56 6.86 25.38
N GLN A 133 26.67 6.05 26.44
CA GLN A 133 26.11 6.36 27.75
C GLN A 133 26.76 7.60 28.37
N GLY A 134 28.07 7.79 28.20
CA GLY A 134 28.77 8.99 28.64
C GLY A 134 28.36 10.28 27.91
N LEU A 135 27.90 10.19 26.66
CA LEU A 135 27.34 11.34 25.93
C LEU A 135 25.92 11.68 26.38
N VAL A 136 25.08 10.65 26.54
CA VAL A 136 23.69 10.79 26.99
C VAL A 136 23.64 11.39 28.39
N ASN A 137 24.45 10.90 29.33
CA ASN A 137 24.48 11.41 30.69
C ASN A 137 24.91 12.88 30.76
N ARG A 138 25.91 13.28 29.95
CA ARG A 138 26.36 14.68 29.90
C ARG A 138 25.30 15.61 29.30
N ALA A 139 24.62 15.19 28.24
CA ALA A 139 23.54 15.96 27.64
C ALA A 139 22.34 16.11 28.60
N TYR A 140 22.02 15.03 29.33
CA TYR A 140 20.97 15.04 30.34
C TYR A 140 21.30 15.99 31.50
N ASP A 141 22.52 15.91 32.05
CA ASP A 141 22.96 16.80 33.14
C ASP A 141 22.92 18.28 32.73
N GLU A 142 23.34 18.60 31.51
CA GLU A 142 23.29 19.97 31.01
C GLU A 142 21.85 20.46 30.83
N ALA A 143 20.96 19.60 30.31
CA ALA A 143 19.54 19.91 30.18
C ALA A 143 18.86 20.13 31.54
N VAL A 144 19.17 19.30 32.54
CA VAL A 144 18.67 19.44 33.90
C VAL A 144 19.16 20.75 34.53
N ARG A 145 20.45 21.09 34.36
CA ARG A 145 20.99 22.37 34.85
C ARG A 145 20.35 23.57 34.16
N ALA A 146 20.13 23.50 32.85
CA ALA A 146 19.44 24.55 32.10
C ALA A 146 17.99 24.72 32.57
N TYR A 147 17.28 23.63 32.87
CA TYR A 147 15.93 23.65 33.41
C TYR A 147 15.87 24.35 34.79
N TYR A 148 16.74 23.97 35.73
CA TYR A 148 16.77 24.60 37.06
C TYR A 148 17.23 26.07 37.04
N ARG A 149 18.01 26.48 36.04
CA ARG A 149 18.39 27.90 35.84
C ARG A 149 17.32 28.71 35.10
N SER A 150 16.23 28.09 34.67
CA SER A 150 15.21 28.80 33.89
C SER A 150 14.45 29.81 34.75
N PRO A 151 14.10 30.99 34.21
CA PRO A 151 13.34 32.02 34.92
C PRO A 151 12.00 31.50 35.45
N LEU A 152 11.40 30.55 34.73
CA LEU A 152 10.12 29.93 35.06
C LEU A 152 10.19 29.15 36.38
N VAL A 153 11.24 28.34 36.58
CA VAL A 153 11.42 27.59 37.83
C VAL A 153 11.68 28.54 39.00
N THR A 154 12.49 29.58 38.79
CA THR A 154 12.76 30.58 39.84
C THR A 154 11.52 31.38 40.21
N GLU A 155 10.66 31.73 39.25
CA GLU A 155 9.42 32.46 39.52
C GLU A 155 8.39 31.57 40.25
N ILE A 156 8.28 30.30 39.90
CA ILE A 156 7.43 29.36 40.62
C ILE A 156 7.90 29.21 42.07
N GLN A 157 9.21 29.08 42.30
CA GLN A 157 9.76 28.99 43.66
C GLN A 157 9.51 30.26 44.47
N SER A 158 9.69 31.45 43.87
CA SER A 158 9.43 32.71 44.58
C SER A 158 7.96 32.89 44.94
N ARG A 159 7.04 32.49 44.05
CA ARG A 159 5.59 32.53 44.30
C ARG A 159 5.17 31.59 45.43
N ILE A 160 5.78 30.40 45.49
CA ILE A 160 5.49 29.43 46.56
C ILE A 160 5.99 29.94 47.91
N GLU A 161 7.18 30.53 47.97
CA GLU A 161 7.70 31.07 49.24
C GLU A 161 6.89 32.29 49.71
N GLU A 162 6.48 33.17 48.79
CA GLU A 162 5.57 34.28 49.10
C GLU A 162 4.24 33.78 49.70
N LEU A 163 3.63 32.74 49.11
CA LEU A 163 2.41 32.15 49.64
C LEU A 163 2.60 31.47 51.01
N ARG A 164 3.80 30.96 51.29
CA ARG A 164 4.15 30.32 52.56
C ARG A 164 4.39 31.33 53.69
N GLU A 165 4.90 32.51 53.40
CA GLU A 165 5.08 33.58 54.40
C GLU A 165 3.76 34.25 54.81
N ILE A 166 2.72 34.14 53.96
CA ILE A 166 1.39 34.72 54.19
C ILE A 166 0.48 33.78 55.02
N SER A 167 0.81 32.48 55.12
CA SER A 167 0.09 31.47 55.93
C SER A 167 0.65 31.35 57.35
#